data_AF-B5CPK7-F1
#
_entry.id   AF-B5CPK7-F1
#
_cell.length_a   1.000
_cell.length_b   1.000
_cell.length_c   1.000
_cell.angle_alpha   90.00
_cell.angle_beta   90.00
_cell.angle_gamma   90.00
#
_symmetry.space_group_name_H-M   'P 1'
#
loop_
_entity.id
_entity.type
_entity.pdbx_description
1 polymer ?
#
loop_
_entity_poly.entity_id
_entity_poly.type
_entity_poly.pdbx_seq_one_letter_code
_entity_poly.pdbx_strand_id
1 'polypeptide(L)'
;MITREKLKKLNKENLIELILEMSELLNENQNRKCNQIVAGYLTDQSVNSHDGVQARMSDEFVSEKMAQIKIWIQQIDEGELYLNADEYEDYSSGYWDSDLITEYYDEQGIGDKINTMLRFAKDCVDDRKYQEASLIYEWIWEMEVFAEEEYVDPADLEVLVEKEIVTADLKQLALLTLYVDYQMRVPEDIYLYFSHYAFHDLHIEDMFHAGRENLTETEQFWNDWISLLKTKSGDTESRLLKEAVLYREGIEGLVKMANDNYKVHPSLYLEAMNEYDKNYGYSQIEKIGENAIEKIDSKLTIRSKIALKAACASSYLNHTEKLMLFCWESFRSDSTVRNLLRLFATREMAEQYGIRAEKALASRIKGNPVTSIRNSELNQNIINNYTYNELNFYTGNFKAVKAVSKNPSGSLGWSNCFVGEGICLFLLYLFEDAVPSKAAKAVANSIGFSGLQ
;
A
#
# COMPACT_ATOMS: atom_id res chain seq x y z
N MET A 1 32.34 -20.14 25.70
CA MET A 1 31.43 -20.51 24.59
C MET A 1 31.10 -19.26 23.80
N ILE A 2 31.29 -19.30 22.48
CA ILE A 2 30.82 -18.23 21.58
C ILE A 2 29.29 -18.29 21.59
N THR A 3 28.63 -17.19 21.96
CA THR A 3 27.17 -17.08 22.00
C THR A 3 26.65 -16.65 20.62
N ARG A 4 25.49 -17.18 20.19
CA ARG A 4 24.84 -16.80 18.91
C ARG A 4 24.73 -15.28 18.73
N GLU A 5 24.48 -14.55 19.81
CA GLU A 5 24.43 -13.08 19.85
C GLU A 5 25.73 -12.37 19.42
N LYS A 6 26.90 -12.99 19.64
CA LYS A 6 28.19 -12.41 19.24
C LYS A 6 28.46 -12.64 17.75
N LEU A 7 28.03 -13.77 17.20
CA LEU A 7 28.17 -14.08 15.77
C LEU A 7 27.30 -13.18 14.90
N LYS A 8 26.09 -12.83 15.35
CA LYS A 8 25.18 -11.92 14.63
C LYS A 8 25.69 -10.49 14.45
N LYS A 9 26.74 -10.09 15.17
CA LYS A 9 27.35 -8.76 15.09
C LYS A 9 28.50 -8.67 14.10
N LEU A 10 28.94 -9.81 13.55
CA LEU A 10 30.02 -9.86 12.56
C LEU A 10 29.45 -9.65 11.15
N ASN A 11 30.16 -8.89 10.33
CA ASN A 11 29.83 -8.74 8.92
C ASN A 11 30.22 -10.01 8.13
N LYS A 12 29.85 -10.05 6.85
CA LYS A 12 30.06 -11.22 5.99
C LYS A 12 31.53 -11.61 5.86
N GLU A 13 32.45 -10.65 5.69
CA GLU A 13 33.89 -10.96 5.58
C GLU A 13 34.44 -11.56 6.89
N ASN A 14 34.12 -10.98 8.04
CA ASN A 14 34.60 -11.46 9.34
C ASN A 14 34.05 -12.85 9.67
N LEU A 15 32.82 -13.16 9.22
CA LEU A 15 32.25 -14.51 9.38
C LEU A 15 32.96 -15.54 8.49
N ILE A 16 33.36 -15.16 7.27
CA ILE A 16 34.11 -16.03 6.37
C ILE A 16 35.48 -16.35 6.96
N GLU A 17 36.22 -15.34 7.41
CA GLU A 17 37.54 -15.56 8.05
C GLU A 17 37.43 -16.43 9.31
N LEU A 18 36.43 -16.18 10.16
CA LEU A 18 36.20 -17.01 11.36
C LEU A 18 35.95 -18.49 10.99
N ILE A 19 35.17 -18.75 9.93
CA ILE A 19 34.90 -20.11 9.46
C ILE A 19 36.17 -20.77 8.92
N LEU A 20 37.00 -20.02 8.19
CA LEU A 20 38.28 -20.51 7.68
C LEU A 20 39.23 -20.86 8.83
N GLU A 21 39.41 -19.98 9.81
CA GLU A 21 40.22 -20.24 11.01
C GLU A 21 39.70 -21.44 11.81
N MET A 22 38.37 -21.55 11.95
CA MET A 22 37.76 -22.70 12.63
C MET A 22 38.02 -24.01 11.87
N SER A 23 38.05 -23.99 10.54
CA SER A 23 38.27 -25.19 9.72
C SER A 23 39.66 -25.79 9.90
N GLU A 24 40.66 -24.96 10.19
CA GLU A 24 42.04 -25.40 10.49
C GLU A 24 42.17 -26.12 11.84
N LEU A 25 41.21 -25.89 12.74
CA LEU A 25 41.20 -26.46 14.10
C LEU A 25 40.38 -27.76 14.20
N LEU A 26 39.74 -28.20 13.12
CA LEU A 26 38.90 -29.41 13.11
C LEU A 26 39.73 -30.69 12.91
N ASN A 27 39.36 -31.76 13.60
CA ASN A 27 39.90 -33.09 13.32
C ASN A 27 39.29 -33.70 12.04
N GLU A 28 39.90 -34.73 11.48
CA GLU A 28 39.47 -35.35 10.20
C GLU A 28 37.98 -35.72 10.16
N ASN A 29 37.42 -36.24 11.26
CA ASN A 29 36.03 -36.67 11.30
C ASN A 29 35.06 -35.48 11.37
N GLN A 30 35.46 -34.40 12.05
CA GLN A 30 34.72 -33.12 12.05
C GLN A 30 34.82 -32.42 10.70
N ASN A 31 35.99 -32.42 10.07
CA ASN A 31 36.18 -31.89 8.72
C ASN A 31 35.31 -32.64 7.71
N ARG A 32 35.19 -33.97 7.83
CA ARG A 32 34.27 -34.75 6.98
C ARG A 32 32.81 -34.31 7.13
N LYS A 33 32.34 -34.07 8.36
CA LYS A 33 30.98 -33.56 8.60
C LYS A 33 30.80 -32.12 8.10
N CYS A 34 31.79 -31.26 8.32
CA CYS A 34 31.79 -29.88 7.83
C CYS A 34 31.72 -29.86 6.30
N ASN A 35 32.54 -30.67 5.63
CA ASN A 35 32.51 -30.84 4.18
C ASN A 35 31.19 -31.43 3.67
N GLN A 36 30.52 -32.29 4.42
CA GLN A 36 29.16 -32.76 4.06
C GLN A 36 28.12 -31.63 4.16
N ILE A 37 28.21 -30.77 5.17
CA ILE A 37 27.32 -29.61 5.32
C ILE A 37 27.59 -28.59 4.21
N VAL A 38 28.86 -28.25 3.96
CA VAL A 38 29.29 -27.35 2.88
C VAL A 38 28.90 -27.92 1.52
N ALA A 39 29.12 -29.23 1.29
CA ALA A 39 28.66 -29.90 0.09
C ALA A 39 27.13 -29.86 -0.05
N GLY A 40 26.36 -29.94 1.04
CA GLY A 40 24.91 -29.73 1.04
C GLY A 40 24.52 -28.34 0.51
N TYR A 41 25.17 -27.28 0.99
CA TYR A 41 24.93 -25.92 0.48
C TYR A 41 25.45 -25.70 -0.95
N LEU A 42 26.59 -26.31 -1.31
CA LEU A 42 27.13 -26.24 -2.67
C LEU A 42 26.33 -27.09 -3.66
N THR A 43 25.72 -28.19 -3.20
CA THR A 43 24.78 -28.99 -4.02
C THR A 43 23.40 -28.35 -4.08
N ASP A 44 22.93 -27.63 -3.06
CA ASP A 44 21.76 -26.75 -3.22
C ASP A 44 22.07 -25.59 -4.20
N GLN A 45 23.33 -25.17 -4.36
CA GLN A 45 23.74 -24.22 -5.39
C GLN A 45 24.04 -24.87 -6.76
N SER A 46 24.49 -26.13 -6.82
CA SER A 46 24.80 -26.85 -8.07
C SER A 46 23.66 -27.73 -8.59
N VAL A 47 22.64 -28.01 -7.78
CA VAL A 47 21.32 -28.50 -8.24
C VAL A 47 20.55 -27.32 -8.85
N ASN A 48 20.90 -26.08 -8.46
CA ASN A 48 20.43 -24.85 -9.09
C ASN A 48 21.24 -24.42 -10.32
N SER A 49 22.28 -25.15 -10.74
CA SER A 49 22.69 -25.12 -12.16
C SER A 49 21.75 -26.04 -12.92
N HIS A 50 20.53 -25.57 -13.20
CA HIS A 50 19.58 -26.21 -14.10
C HIS A 50 20.07 -26.12 -15.56
N ASP A 51 21.28 -26.58 -15.85
CA ASP A 51 21.84 -26.66 -17.21
C ASP A 51 21.47 -27.99 -17.92
N GLY A 52 20.41 -28.67 -17.43
CA GLY A 52 20.05 -30.01 -17.89
C GLY A 52 18.58 -30.36 -17.82
N VAL A 53 17.65 -29.39 -17.73
CA VAL A 53 16.23 -29.69 -17.98
C VAL A 53 16.01 -29.55 -19.48
N GLN A 54 15.86 -30.68 -20.16
CA GLN A 54 15.55 -30.72 -21.59
C GLN A 54 14.21 -30.00 -21.83
N ALA A 55 14.20 -29.03 -22.75
CA ALA A 55 12.98 -28.37 -23.19
C ALA A 55 11.97 -29.45 -23.63
N ARG A 56 10.74 -29.36 -23.11
CA ARG A 56 9.68 -30.34 -23.38
C ARG A 56 9.09 -30.14 -24.77
N MET A 57 8.99 -28.88 -25.21
CA MET A 57 8.43 -28.48 -26.49
C MET A 57 9.51 -28.33 -27.57
N SER A 58 9.21 -28.81 -28.78
CA SER A 58 10.07 -28.55 -29.96
C SER A 58 9.79 -27.17 -30.54
N ASP A 59 10.78 -26.61 -31.24
CA ASP A 59 10.63 -25.30 -31.89
C ASP A 59 9.55 -25.31 -32.97
N GLU A 60 9.34 -26.44 -33.68
CA GLU A 60 8.24 -26.56 -34.64
C GLU A 60 6.87 -26.48 -33.94
N PHE A 61 6.72 -27.15 -32.80
CA PHE A 61 5.48 -27.11 -32.03
C PHE A 61 5.17 -25.72 -31.50
N VAL A 62 6.19 -25.03 -30.94
CA VAL A 62 6.05 -23.65 -30.46
C VAL A 62 5.63 -22.73 -31.61
N SER A 63 6.27 -22.86 -32.77
CA SER A 63 5.97 -22.04 -33.95
C SER A 63 4.54 -22.27 -34.47
N GLU A 64 4.09 -23.52 -34.53
CA GLU A 64 2.72 -23.87 -34.94
C GLU A 64 1.69 -23.29 -33.96
N LYS A 65 1.94 -23.43 -32.66
CA LYS A 65 1.07 -22.86 -31.61
C LYS A 65 1.03 -21.35 -31.66
N MET A 66 2.15 -20.67 -31.82
CA MET A 66 2.19 -19.22 -31.98
C MET A 66 1.44 -18.75 -33.22
N ALA A 67 1.52 -19.48 -34.34
CA ALA A 67 0.75 -19.14 -35.54
C ALA A 67 -0.76 -19.26 -35.30
N GLN A 68 -1.20 -20.32 -34.59
CA GLN A 68 -2.59 -20.49 -34.19
C GLN A 68 -3.07 -19.39 -33.23
N ILE A 69 -2.26 -19.06 -32.22
CA ILE A 69 -2.59 -18.02 -31.23
C ILE A 69 -2.73 -16.65 -31.90
N LYS A 70 -1.84 -16.31 -32.84
CA LYS A 70 -1.93 -15.04 -33.58
C LYS A 70 -3.22 -14.89 -34.37
N ILE A 71 -3.74 -15.99 -34.93
CA ILE A 71 -5.06 -15.97 -35.58
C ILE A 71 -6.12 -15.63 -34.55
N TRP A 72 -6.16 -16.34 -33.41
CA TRP A 72 -7.17 -16.06 -32.38
C TRP A 72 -7.09 -14.64 -31.82
N ILE A 73 -5.89 -14.12 -31.58
CA ILE A 73 -5.66 -12.72 -31.19
C ILE A 73 -6.32 -11.78 -32.20
N GLN A 74 -6.01 -11.95 -33.48
CA GLN A 74 -6.58 -11.11 -34.54
C GLN A 74 -8.11 -11.20 -34.58
N GLN A 75 -8.68 -12.39 -34.44
CA GLN A 75 -10.13 -12.57 -34.46
C GLN A 75 -10.83 -11.90 -33.27
N ILE A 76 -10.20 -11.88 -32.10
CA ILE A 76 -10.74 -11.18 -30.91
C ILE A 76 -10.59 -9.67 -31.09
N ASP A 77 -9.41 -9.18 -31.47
CA ASP A 77 -9.12 -7.75 -31.63
C ASP A 77 -9.99 -7.10 -32.73
N GLU A 78 -10.27 -7.83 -33.81
CA GLU A 78 -11.14 -7.38 -34.90
C GLU A 78 -12.64 -7.53 -34.59
N GLY A 79 -12.99 -8.11 -33.42
CA GLY A 79 -14.37 -8.37 -33.02
C GLY A 79 -15.06 -9.47 -33.85
N GLU A 80 -14.30 -10.30 -34.57
CA GLU A 80 -14.85 -11.50 -35.23
C GLU A 80 -15.34 -12.52 -34.19
N LEU A 81 -14.62 -12.62 -33.07
CA LEU A 81 -15.02 -13.37 -31.89
C LEU A 81 -15.49 -12.38 -30.81
N TYR A 82 -16.74 -12.53 -30.38
CA TYR A 82 -17.38 -11.66 -29.40
C TYR A 82 -18.22 -12.48 -28.40
N LEU A 83 -18.55 -11.87 -27.28
CA LEU A 83 -19.47 -12.41 -26.29
C LEU A 83 -20.90 -11.99 -26.60
N ASN A 84 -21.87 -12.84 -26.30
CA ASN A 84 -23.25 -12.36 -26.19
C ASN A 84 -23.43 -11.79 -24.78
N ALA A 85 -24.27 -10.77 -24.63
CA ALA A 85 -24.53 -10.17 -23.34
C ALA A 85 -26.02 -9.85 -23.16
N ASP A 86 -26.51 -9.96 -21.93
CA ASP A 86 -27.82 -9.49 -21.52
C ASP A 86 -27.65 -8.53 -20.32
N GLU A 87 -28.26 -7.35 -20.38
CA GLU A 87 -28.29 -6.40 -19.25
C GLU A 87 -29.67 -6.33 -18.60
N TYR A 88 -29.70 -6.37 -17.27
CA TYR A 88 -30.93 -6.15 -16.51
C TYR A 88 -30.67 -5.45 -15.18
N GLU A 89 -31.71 -4.78 -14.68
CA GLU A 89 -31.68 -4.11 -13.37
C GLU A 89 -32.00 -5.12 -12.26
N ASP A 90 -31.06 -5.33 -11.34
CA ASP A 90 -31.31 -6.08 -10.10
C ASP A 90 -31.75 -5.14 -8.98
N TYR A 91 -32.92 -5.44 -8.41
CA TYR A 91 -33.54 -4.72 -7.30
C TYR A 91 -33.43 -5.49 -5.97
N SER A 92 -32.59 -6.54 -5.91
CA SER A 92 -32.44 -7.40 -4.73
C SER A 92 -31.92 -6.65 -3.49
N SER A 93 -31.13 -5.58 -3.68
CA SER A 93 -30.61 -4.69 -2.63
C SER A 93 -31.59 -3.58 -2.21
N GLY A 94 -32.60 -3.26 -3.04
CA GLY A 94 -33.70 -2.36 -2.73
C GLY A 94 -34.24 -1.58 -3.93
N TYR A 95 -35.50 -1.13 -3.85
CA TYR A 95 -36.21 -0.44 -4.94
C TYR A 95 -35.60 0.89 -5.42
N TRP A 96 -34.61 1.43 -4.69
CA TRP A 96 -33.97 2.72 -4.96
C TRP A 96 -32.47 2.60 -5.27
N ASP A 97 -31.96 1.37 -5.30
CA ASP A 97 -30.54 1.07 -5.48
C ASP A 97 -30.46 -0.10 -6.48
N SER A 98 -30.82 0.18 -7.74
CA SER A 98 -30.75 -0.82 -8.80
C SER A 98 -29.30 -0.95 -9.25
N ASP A 99 -28.73 -2.14 -9.09
CA ASP A 99 -27.46 -2.50 -9.71
C ASP A 99 -27.76 -2.97 -11.14
N LEU A 100 -27.13 -2.35 -12.14
CA LEU A 100 -27.19 -2.85 -13.52
C LEU A 100 -26.27 -4.07 -13.59
N ILE A 101 -26.83 -5.23 -13.87
CA ILE A 101 -26.09 -6.49 -13.99
C ILE A 101 -25.98 -6.84 -15.47
N THR A 102 -24.74 -7.03 -15.92
CA THR A 102 -24.41 -7.58 -17.24
C THR A 102 -24.04 -9.06 -17.07
N GLU A 103 -24.77 -9.93 -17.78
CA GLU A 103 -24.45 -11.35 -17.93
C GLU A 103 -23.83 -11.60 -19.30
N TYR A 104 -22.69 -12.28 -19.34
CA TYR A 104 -21.97 -12.59 -20.58
C TYR A 104 -22.06 -14.08 -20.89
N TYR A 105 -22.19 -14.42 -22.18
CA TYR A 105 -22.28 -15.78 -22.69
C TYR A 105 -21.25 -16.03 -23.79
N ASP A 106 -20.40 -17.03 -23.58
CA ASP A 106 -19.36 -17.42 -24.53
C ASP A 106 -19.82 -18.59 -25.40
N GLU A 107 -20.54 -18.30 -26.48
CA GLU A 107 -20.96 -19.31 -27.46
C GLU A 107 -19.84 -19.68 -28.45
N GLN A 108 -18.81 -18.83 -28.57
CA GLN A 108 -17.75 -18.97 -29.57
C GLN A 108 -16.49 -19.65 -29.00
N GLY A 109 -16.51 -20.00 -27.72
CA GLY A 109 -15.41 -20.65 -26.99
C GLY A 109 -14.17 -19.77 -26.89
N ILE A 110 -14.36 -18.47 -26.64
CA ILE A 110 -13.31 -17.47 -26.40
C ILE A 110 -12.56 -17.80 -25.11
N GLY A 111 -13.29 -18.11 -24.03
CA GLY A 111 -12.72 -18.50 -22.74
C GLY A 111 -11.79 -19.71 -22.87
N ASP A 112 -12.20 -20.74 -23.62
CA ASP A 112 -11.37 -21.92 -23.90
C ASP A 112 -10.10 -21.59 -24.71
N LYS A 113 -10.17 -20.63 -25.65
CA LYS A 113 -9.00 -20.16 -26.41
C LYS A 113 -8.04 -19.43 -25.49
N ILE A 114 -8.53 -18.49 -24.69
CA ILE A 114 -7.73 -17.75 -23.70
C ILE A 114 -7.09 -18.71 -22.69
N ASN A 115 -7.87 -19.64 -22.11
CA ASN A 115 -7.35 -20.68 -21.22
C ASN A 115 -6.27 -21.56 -21.88
N THR A 116 -6.37 -21.77 -23.20
CA THR A 116 -5.33 -22.49 -23.97
C THR A 116 -4.08 -21.64 -24.14
N MET A 117 -4.22 -20.34 -24.45
CA MET A 117 -3.12 -19.40 -24.53
C MET A 117 -2.37 -19.28 -23.19
N LEU A 118 -3.09 -19.12 -22.08
CA LEU A 118 -2.51 -19.02 -20.74
C LEU A 118 -1.71 -20.27 -20.35
N ARG A 119 -2.25 -21.46 -20.62
CA ARG A 119 -1.53 -22.72 -20.39
C ARG A 119 -0.27 -22.82 -21.24
N PHE A 120 -0.38 -22.47 -22.52
CA PHE A 120 0.77 -22.49 -23.44
C PHE A 120 1.84 -21.47 -23.04
N ALA A 121 1.46 -20.25 -22.65
CA ALA A 121 2.40 -19.24 -22.16
C ALA A 121 3.15 -19.72 -20.92
N LYS A 122 2.45 -20.35 -19.98
CA LYS A 122 3.08 -20.98 -18.81
C LYS A 122 4.05 -22.10 -19.20
N ASP A 123 3.68 -22.96 -20.14
CA ASP A 123 4.58 -23.99 -20.67
C ASP A 123 5.82 -23.36 -21.33
N CYS A 124 5.66 -22.24 -22.03
CA CYS A 124 6.77 -21.45 -22.58
C CYS A 124 7.70 -20.92 -21.49
N VAL A 125 7.16 -20.38 -20.39
CA VAL A 125 7.98 -19.97 -19.23
C VAL A 125 8.78 -21.15 -18.67
N ASP A 126 8.10 -22.29 -18.49
CA ASP A 126 8.70 -23.52 -17.96
C ASP A 126 9.83 -24.10 -18.83
N ASP A 127 9.78 -23.85 -20.15
CA ASP A 127 10.75 -24.26 -21.16
C ASP A 127 11.69 -23.13 -21.62
N ARG A 128 11.69 -21.98 -20.91
CA ARG A 128 12.56 -20.80 -21.16
C ARG A 128 12.34 -20.12 -22.51
N LYS A 129 11.14 -20.24 -23.07
CA LYS A 129 10.65 -19.55 -24.27
C LYS A 129 10.03 -18.21 -23.87
N TYR A 130 10.85 -17.33 -23.31
CA TYR A 130 10.39 -16.08 -22.69
C TYR A 130 9.83 -15.07 -23.69
N GLN A 131 10.35 -15.06 -24.92
CA GLN A 131 9.85 -14.16 -25.95
C GLN A 131 8.40 -14.49 -26.34
N GLU A 132 8.09 -15.78 -26.51
CA GLU A 132 6.74 -16.25 -26.83
C GLU A 132 5.78 -16.05 -25.67
N ALA A 133 6.22 -16.31 -24.44
CA ALA A 133 5.42 -16.05 -23.24
C ALA A 133 5.11 -14.56 -23.06
N SER A 134 6.10 -13.68 -23.24
CA SER A 134 5.96 -12.23 -23.08
C SER A 134 4.90 -11.68 -24.04
N LEU A 135 4.96 -12.05 -25.33
CA LEU A 135 3.97 -11.65 -26.33
C LEU A 135 2.53 -12.04 -25.96
N ILE A 136 2.35 -13.24 -25.39
CA ILE A 136 1.02 -13.70 -24.98
C ILE A 136 0.55 -12.94 -23.74
N TYR A 137 1.40 -12.78 -22.72
CA TYR A 137 1.03 -12.08 -21.50
C TYR A 137 0.76 -10.59 -21.73
N GLU A 138 1.56 -9.91 -22.54
CA GLU A 138 1.34 -8.51 -22.92
C GLU A 138 -0.05 -8.34 -23.56
N TRP A 139 -0.39 -9.18 -24.53
CA TRP A 139 -1.72 -9.14 -25.15
C TRP A 139 -2.84 -9.48 -24.15
N ILE A 140 -2.67 -10.50 -23.31
CA ILE A 140 -3.66 -10.92 -22.32
C ILE A 140 -4.05 -9.80 -21.34
N TRP A 141 -3.10 -8.94 -20.95
CA TRP A 141 -3.36 -7.84 -20.02
C TRP A 141 -4.00 -6.62 -20.67
N GLU A 142 -3.85 -6.46 -21.99
CA GLU A 142 -4.39 -5.33 -22.75
C GLU A 142 -5.63 -5.69 -23.58
N MET A 143 -6.00 -6.97 -23.65
CA MET A 143 -7.13 -7.43 -24.44
C MET A 143 -8.46 -6.95 -23.86
N GLU A 144 -9.38 -6.63 -24.76
CA GLU A 144 -10.77 -6.34 -24.47
C GLU A 144 -11.64 -7.19 -25.42
N VAL A 145 -12.53 -8.00 -24.87
CA VAL A 145 -13.44 -8.82 -25.68
C VAL A 145 -14.76 -8.09 -25.83
N PHE A 146 -15.10 -7.73 -27.07
CA PHE A 146 -16.37 -7.06 -27.38
C PHE A 146 -17.58 -7.95 -27.11
N ALA A 147 -18.69 -7.32 -26.74
CA ALA A 147 -20.00 -7.94 -26.73
C ALA A 147 -20.79 -7.60 -28.01
N GLU A 148 -21.75 -8.45 -28.39
CA GLU A 148 -22.62 -8.20 -29.55
C GLU A 148 -23.50 -6.94 -29.35
N GLU A 149 -23.92 -6.68 -28.11
CA GLU A 149 -24.76 -5.53 -27.79
C GLU A 149 -23.97 -4.21 -27.80
N GLU A 150 -24.46 -3.23 -28.57
CA GLU A 150 -23.78 -1.95 -28.83
C GLU A 150 -23.50 -1.10 -27.58
N TYR A 151 -24.21 -1.34 -26.48
CA TYR A 151 -24.13 -0.55 -25.25
C TYR A 151 -23.41 -1.26 -24.10
N VAL A 152 -22.94 -2.49 -24.31
CA VAL A 152 -22.23 -3.25 -23.29
C VAL A 152 -20.73 -2.97 -23.41
N ASP A 153 -20.12 -2.59 -22.29
CA ASP A 153 -18.67 -2.35 -22.24
C ASP A 153 -17.90 -3.64 -22.57
N PRO A 154 -16.76 -3.55 -23.28
CA PRO A 154 -15.90 -4.70 -23.54
C PRO A 154 -15.42 -5.36 -22.24
N ALA A 155 -15.32 -6.69 -22.24
CA ALA A 155 -14.85 -7.46 -21.10
C ALA A 155 -13.33 -7.63 -21.14
N ASP A 156 -12.63 -7.05 -20.17
CA ASP A 156 -11.20 -7.30 -19.93
C ASP A 156 -10.97 -8.66 -19.23
N LEU A 157 -9.70 -9.03 -19.01
CA LEU A 157 -9.37 -10.29 -18.33
C LEU A 157 -10.00 -10.42 -16.94
N GLU A 158 -10.05 -9.34 -16.16
CA GLU A 158 -10.57 -9.39 -14.79
C GLU A 158 -12.08 -9.66 -14.81
N VAL A 159 -12.82 -9.00 -15.70
CA VAL A 159 -14.25 -9.26 -15.94
C VAL A 159 -14.46 -10.69 -16.41
N LEU A 160 -13.67 -11.20 -17.36
CA LEU A 160 -13.80 -12.56 -17.87
C LEU A 160 -13.56 -13.62 -16.77
N VAL A 161 -12.67 -13.36 -15.82
CA VAL A 161 -12.43 -14.24 -14.67
C VAL A 161 -13.56 -14.12 -13.64
N GLU A 162 -14.01 -12.90 -13.34
CA GLU A 162 -15.13 -12.65 -12.41
C GLU A 162 -16.42 -13.35 -12.89
N LYS A 163 -16.68 -13.32 -14.19
CA LYS A 163 -17.84 -13.95 -14.84
C LYS A 163 -17.62 -15.45 -15.15
N GLU A 164 -16.53 -16.03 -14.67
CA GLU A 164 -16.17 -17.45 -14.83
C GLU A 164 -16.04 -17.93 -16.30
N ILE A 165 -15.85 -17.02 -17.26
CA ILE A 165 -15.59 -17.34 -18.67
C ILE A 165 -14.16 -17.86 -18.85
N VAL A 166 -13.20 -17.23 -18.14
CA VAL A 166 -11.79 -17.62 -18.11
C VAL A 166 -11.45 -18.16 -16.73
N THR A 167 -10.69 -19.26 -16.68
CA THR A 167 -10.23 -19.84 -15.43
C THR A 167 -8.75 -19.51 -15.24
N ALA A 168 -8.47 -18.39 -14.56
CA ALA A 168 -7.11 -17.94 -14.30
C ALA A 168 -6.92 -17.56 -12.82
N ASP A 169 -5.77 -17.94 -12.27
CA ASP A 169 -5.25 -17.35 -11.04
C ASP A 169 -4.53 -16.05 -11.43
N LEU A 170 -5.24 -14.92 -11.33
CA LEU A 170 -4.72 -13.59 -11.70
C LEU A 170 -3.42 -13.25 -10.97
N LYS A 171 -3.30 -13.66 -9.71
CA LYS A 171 -2.08 -13.42 -8.92
C LYS A 171 -0.90 -14.20 -9.49
N GLN A 172 -1.09 -15.50 -9.76
CA GLN A 172 -0.05 -16.32 -10.37
C GLN A 172 0.32 -15.82 -11.77
N LEU A 173 -0.67 -15.44 -12.57
CA LEU A 173 -0.46 -14.90 -13.91
C LEU A 173 0.39 -13.63 -13.86
N ALA A 174 0.02 -12.66 -13.02
CA ALA A 174 0.72 -11.40 -12.88
C ALA A 174 2.18 -11.61 -12.43
N LEU A 175 2.44 -12.53 -11.50
CA LEU A 175 3.81 -12.87 -11.08
C LEU A 175 4.64 -13.49 -12.22
N LEU A 176 4.03 -14.36 -13.04
CA LEU A 176 4.70 -14.94 -14.21
C LEU A 176 4.98 -13.89 -15.28
N THR A 177 4.08 -12.93 -15.50
CA THR A 177 4.29 -11.79 -16.40
C THR A 177 5.51 -10.96 -15.97
N LEU A 178 5.57 -10.53 -14.70
CA LEU A 178 6.71 -9.77 -14.18
C LEU A 178 8.02 -10.56 -14.31
N TYR A 179 8.00 -11.85 -14.00
CA TYR A 179 9.17 -12.73 -14.13
C TYR A 179 9.66 -12.84 -15.58
N VAL A 180 8.75 -12.99 -16.55
CA VAL A 180 9.10 -13.08 -17.97
C VAL A 180 9.70 -11.77 -18.47
N ASP A 181 9.09 -10.64 -18.16
CA ASP A 181 9.58 -9.34 -18.64
C ASP A 181 10.91 -8.95 -17.98
N TYR A 182 11.13 -9.41 -16.75
CA TYR A 182 12.45 -9.35 -16.12
C TYR A 182 13.49 -10.14 -16.93
N GLN A 183 13.18 -11.38 -17.31
CA GLN A 183 14.09 -12.22 -18.11
C GLN A 183 14.39 -11.60 -19.49
N MET A 184 13.42 -10.88 -20.05
CA MET A 184 13.57 -10.11 -21.29
C MET A 184 14.29 -8.76 -21.09
N ARG A 185 14.58 -8.37 -19.83
CA ARG A 185 15.28 -7.14 -19.41
C ARG A 185 14.59 -5.85 -19.84
N VAL A 186 13.27 -5.76 -19.63
CA VAL A 186 12.50 -4.54 -19.92
C VAL A 186 11.94 -3.91 -18.63
N PRO A 187 12.80 -3.25 -17.80
CA PRO A 187 12.41 -2.78 -16.47
C PRO A 187 11.40 -1.63 -16.47
N GLU A 188 11.31 -0.85 -17.55
CA GLU A 188 10.32 0.23 -17.68
C GLU A 188 8.90 -0.33 -17.85
N ASP A 189 8.76 -1.49 -18.50
CA ASP A 189 7.47 -2.15 -18.76
C ASP A 189 6.93 -2.83 -17.49
N ILE A 190 7.80 -3.38 -16.65
CA ILE A 190 7.44 -3.96 -15.34
C ILE A 190 6.66 -2.94 -14.47
N TYR A 191 7.03 -1.67 -14.52
CA TYR A 191 6.32 -0.63 -13.76
C TYR A 191 4.92 -0.36 -14.31
N LEU A 192 4.70 -0.46 -15.62
CA LEU A 192 3.41 -0.14 -16.24
C LEU A 192 2.32 -1.09 -15.78
N TYR A 193 2.62 -2.37 -15.57
CA TYR A 193 1.62 -3.33 -15.09
C TYR A 193 0.99 -2.98 -13.75
N PHE A 194 1.64 -2.16 -12.91
CA PHE A 194 1.05 -1.72 -11.65
C PHE A 194 -0.10 -0.70 -11.81
N SER A 195 -0.52 -0.38 -13.04
CA SER A 195 -1.82 0.25 -13.30
C SER A 195 -2.99 -0.73 -13.31
N HIS A 196 -2.73 -2.02 -13.52
CA HIS A 196 -3.72 -3.09 -13.52
C HIS A 196 -4.01 -3.55 -12.08
N TYR A 197 -5.28 -3.80 -11.77
CA TYR A 197 -5.71 -4.07 -10.40
C TYR A 197 -5.11 -5.37 -9.85
N ALA A 198 -4.99 -6.41 -10.69
CA ALA A 198 -4.30 -7.66 -10.34
C ALA A 198 -2.86 -7.50 -9.82
N PHE A 199 -2.17 -6.39 -10.12
CA PHE A 199 -0.79 -6.12 -9.70
C PHE A 199 -0.70 -5.24 -8.46
N HIS A 200 -1.79 -4.57 -8.05
CA HIS A 200 -1.77 -3.57 -6.98
C HIS A 200 -1.23 -4.09 -5.65
N ASP A 201 -1.55 -5.33 -5.31
CA ASP A 201 -1.18 -5.96 -4.03
C ASP A 201 0.04 -6.89 -4.14
N LEU A 202 0.71 -6.94 -5.29
CA LEU A 202 1.90 -7.75 -5.46
C LEU A 202 3.13 -7.10 -4.82
N HIS A 203 3.90 -7.91 -4.11
CA HIS A 203 5.25 -7.57 -3.71
C HIS A 203 6.20 -7.90 -4.86
N ILE A 204 6.96 -6.90 -5.31
CA ILE A 204 7.83 -7.05 -6.49
C ILE A 204 8.88 -8.16 -6.31
N GLU A 205 9.25 -8.46 -5.05
CA GLU A 205 10.16 -9.56 -4.71
C GLU A 205 9.58 -10.96 -4.97
N ASP A 206 8.25 -11.10 -4.96
CA ASP A 206 7.58 -12.39 -5.18
C ASP A 206 7.86 -12.93 -6.59
N MET A 207 8.13 -12.05 -7.57
CA MET A 207 8.46 -12.47 -8.94
C MET A 207 9.74 -13.33 -8.98
N PHE A 208 10.70 -13.09 -8.06
CA PHE A 208 11.96 -13.85 -8.00
C PHE A 208 11.75 -15.34 -7.69
N HIS A 209 10.54 -15.71 -7.26
CA HIS A 209 10.17 -17.07 -6.92
C HIS A 209 9.09 -17.65 -7.85
N ALA A 210 8.68 -16.90 -8.89
CA ALA A 210 7.60 -17.30 -9.78
C ALA A 210 8.04 -18.34 -10.83
N GLY A 211 9.28 -18.22 -11.33
CA GLY A 211 9.83 -19.10 -12.36
C GLY A 211 10.84 -20.12 -11.82
N ARG A 212 11.27 -21.03 -12.72
CA ARG A 212 12.21 -22.11 -12.38
C ARG A 212 13.67 -21.65 -12.29
N GLU A 213 14.01 -20.54 -12.94
CA GLU A 213 15.38 -20.03 -12.94
C GLU A 213 15.52 -18.90 -11.94
N ASN A 214 16.67 -18.87 -11.25
CA ASN A 214 17.01 -17.71 -10.43
C ASN A 214 17.30 -16.53 -11.34
N LEU A 215 16.66 -15.39 -11.06
CA LEU A 215 16.92 -14.16 -11.78
C LEU A 215 18.35 -13.66 -11.50
N THR A 216 19.04 -13.26 -12.56
CA THR A 216 20.41 -12.70 -12.49
C THR A 216 20.37 -11.18 -12.53
N GLU A 217 21.50 -10.52 -12.22
CA GLU A 217 21.62 -9.04 -12.27
C GLU A 217 20.63 -8.29 -11.35
N THR A 218 20.13 -8.96 -10.30
CA THR A 218 19.16 -8.39 -9.37
C THR A 218 19.64 -7.09 -8.74
N GLU A 219 20.94 -6.97 -8.46
CA GLU A 219 21.49 -5.73 -7.92
C GLU A 219 21.28 -4.51 -8.84
N GLN A 220 21.47 -4.70 -10.15
CA GLN A 220 21.29 -3.62 -11.13
C GLN A 220 19.81 -3.27 -11.26
N PHE A 221 18.94 -4.28 -11.38
CA PHE A 221 17.50 -4.08 -11.41
C PHE A 221 17.01 -3.23 -10.24
N TRP A 222 17.41 -3.60 -9.02
CA TRP A 222 16.97 -2.87 -7.83
C TRP A 222 17.48 -1.42 -7.79
N ASN A 223 18.70 -1.16 -8.28
CA ASN A 223 19.22 0.20 -8.37
C ASN A 223 18.39 1.03 -9.36
N ASP A 224 18.06 0.47 -10.53
CA ASP A 224 17.28 1.14 -11.57
C ASP A 224 15.83 1.35 -11.11
N TRP A 225 15.23 0.35 -10.48
CA TRP A 225 13.89 0.40 -9.90
C TRP A 225 13.76 1.49 -8.83
N ILE A 226 14.71 1.53 -7.90
CA ILE A 226 14.75 2.59 -6.88
C ILE A 226 14.96 3.96 -7.54
N SER A 227 15.84 4.07 -8.53
CA SER A 227 16.08 5.33 -9.26
C SER A 227 14.81 5.85 -9.94
N LEU A 228 14.07 4.97 -10.62
CA LEU A 228 12.80 5.27 -11.26
C LEU A 228 11.77 5.79 -10.25
N LEU A 229 11.49 5.01 -9.20
CA LEU A 229 10.43 5.29 -8.24
C LEU A 229 10.71 6.53 -7.38
N LYS A 230 11.98 6.87 -7.13
CA LYS A 230 12.34 8.10 -6.41
C LYS A 230 11.82 9.37 -7.07
N THR A 231 11.65 9.35 -8.40
CA THR A 231 11.22 10.51 -9.19
C THR A 231 9.71 10.57 -9.42
N LYS A 232 9.02 9.43 -9.29
CA LYS A 232 7.58 9.32 -9.48
C LYS A 232 6.85 9.56 -8.15
N SER A 233 5.56 9.91 -8.24
CA SER A 233 4.75 10.25 -7.07
C SER A 233 3.37 9.61 -7.18
N GLY A 234 2.95 8.95 -6.11
CA GLY A 234 1.67 8.25 -6.03
C GLY A 234 1.74 7.17 -4.96
N ASP A 235 0.58 6.67 -4.54
CA ASP A 235 0.50 5.69 -3.46
C ASP A 235 1.17 4.36 -3.86
N THR A 236 0.99 3.93 -5.11
CA THR A 236 1.65 2.74 -5.68
C THR A 236 3.17 2.91 -5.70
N GLU A 237 3.67 4.04 -6.19
CA GLU A 237 5.12 4.29 -6.24
C GLU A 237 5.74 4.39 -4.86
N SER A 238 5.02 5.01 -3.92
CA SER A 238 5.44 5.10 -2.52
C SER A 238 5.54 3.71 -1.89
N ARG A 239 4.57 2.82 -2.13
CA ARG A 239 4.60 1.42 -1.68
C ARG A 239 5.79 0.67 -2.28
N LEU A 240 5.90 0.66 -3.60
CA LEU A 240 6.97 -0.07 -4.30
C LEU A 240 8.37 0.42 -3.91
N LEU A 241 8.53 1.73 -3.68
CA LEU A 241 9.81 2.29 -3.25
C LEU A 241 10.17 1.84 -1.83
N LYS A 242 9.20 1.81 -0.91
CA LYS A 242 9.42 1.31 0.46
C LYS A 242 9.88 -0.14 0.44
N GLU A 243 9.19 -0.99 -0.31
CA GLU A 243 9.53 -2.41 -0.44
C GLU A 243 10.94 -2.59 -0.99
N ALA A 244 11.26 -1.92 -2.11
CA ALA A 244 12.56 -2.02 -2.76
C ALA A 244 13.71 -1.57 -1.85
N VAL A 245 13.55 -0.43 -1.16
CA VAL A 245 14.57 0.11 -0.26
C VAL A 245 14.72 -0.78 0.98
N LEU A 246 13.61 -1.26 1.55
CA LEU A 246 13.66 -2.17 2.70
C LEU A 246 14.35 -3.47 2.36
N TYR A 247 14.04 -4.07 1.20
CA TYR A 247 14.66 -5.30 0.72
C TYR A 247 16.17 -5.12 0.50
N ARG A 248 16.59 -4.01 -0.11
CA ARG A 248 18.00 -3.79 -0.51
C ARG A 248 18.90 -3.23 0.56
N GLU A 249 18.42 -2.20 1.24
CA GLU A 249 19.21 -1.36 2.15
C GLU A 249 18.75 -1.49 3.61
N GLY A 250 17.65 -2.20 3.86
CA GLY A 250 17.09 -2.39 5.19
C GLY A 250 16.49 -1.10 5.78
N ILE A 251 16.26 -1.12 7.10
CA ILE A 251 15.62 -0.01 7.82
C ILE A 251 16.47 1.28 7.74
N GLU A 252 17.80 1.16 7.83
CA GLU A 252 18.71 2.32 7.69
C GLU A 252 18.64 2.92 6.27
N GLY A 253 18.47 2.08 5.25
CA GLY A 253 18.16 2.48 3.89
C GLY A 253 16.91 3.34 3.79
N LEU A 254 15.81 2.91 4.43
CA LEU A 254 14.56 3.67 4.48
C LEU A 254 14.78 5.05 5.12
N VAL A 255 15.52 5.11 6.24
CA VAL A 255 15.83 6.38 6.92
C VAL A 255 16.65 7.31 6.03
N LYS A 256 17.67 6.79 5.36
CA LYS A 256 18.49 7.55 4.40
C LYS A 256 17.63 8.05 3.23
N MET A 257 16.84 7.18 2.63
CA MET A 257 15.96 7.53 1.52
C MET A 257 14.94 8.59 1.91
N ALA A 258 14.32 8.45 3.09
CA ALA A 258 13.40 9.45 3.62
C ALA A 258 14.09 10.81 3.76
N ASN A 259 15.33 10.84 4.25
CA ASN A 259 16.09 12.07 4.41
C ASN A 259 16.40 12.78 3.10
N ASP A 260 16.66 12.03 2.04
CA ASP A 260 17.03 12.53 0.74
C ASP A 260 15.79 12.91 -0.10
N ASN A 261 14.66 12.20 0.11
CA ASN A 261 13.49 12.26 -0.76
C ASN A 261 12.18 12.66 -0.07
N TYR A 262 12.23 13.25 1.13
CA TYR A 262 11.05 13.62 1.93
C TYR A 262 10.03 14.55 1.24
N LYS A 263 10.43 15.25 0.16
CA LYS A 263 9.53 16.13 -0.60
C LYS A 263 8.59 15.35 -1.51
N VAL A 264 9.04 14.19 -2.00
CA VAL A 264 8.27 13.33 -2.89
C VAL A 264 7.62 12.22 -2.06
N HIS A 265 8.41 11.54 -1.22
CA HIS A 265 8.01 10.36 -0.47
C HIS A 265 8.18 10.52 1.06
N PRO A 266 7.47 11.46 1.71
CA PRO A 266 7.59 11.66 3.17
C PRO A 266 7.17 10.44 3.99
N SER A 267 6.34 9.53 3.44
CA SER A 267 5.88 8.36 4.17
C SER A 267 6.96 7.29 4.42
N LEU A 268 8.12 7.38 3.75
CA LEU A 268 9.29 6.54 4.05
C LEU A 268 9.75 6.65 5.51
N TYR A 269 9.59 7.82 6.14
CA TYR A 269 9.85 7.98 7.57
C TYR A 269 8.93 7.10 8.42
N LEU A 270 7.63 7.08 8.09
CA LEU A 270 6.64 6.30 8.81
C LEU A 270 6.92 4.80 8.64
N GLU A 271 7.34 4.38 7.44
CA GLU A 271 7.71 2.99 7.18
C GLU A 271 8.93 2.55 8.02
N ALA A 272 10.00 3.36 8.02
CA ALA A 272 11.17 3.09 8.85
C ALA A 272 10.80 2.98 10.35
N MET A 273 9.89 3.84 10.82
CA MET A 273 9.39 3.81 12.20
C MET A 273 8.57 2.55 12.49
N ASN A 274 7.76 2.07 11.54
CA ASN A 274 7.00 0.83 11.68
C ASN A 274 7.92 -0.39 11.76
N GLU A 275 8.97 -0.44 10.93
CA GLU A 275 9.96 -1.53 10.98
C GLU A 275 10.74 -1.55 12.30
N TYR A 276 11.11 -0.37 12.83
CA TYR A 276 11.72 -0.28 14.15
C TYR A 276 10.77 -0.71 15.28
N ASP A 277 9.48 -0.41 15.15
CA ASP A 277 8.46 -0.74 16.15
C ASP A 277 8.30 -2.25 16.34
N LYS A 278 8.43 -3.04 15.27
CA LYS A 278 8.42 -4.52 15.32
C LYS A 278 9.43 -5.11 16.31
N ASN A 279 10.52 -4.39 16.56
CA ASN A 279 11.59 -4.80 17.47
C ASN A 279 11.74 -3.86 18.69
N TYR A 280 10.68 -3.10 19.03
CA TYR A 280 10.67 -2.17 20.17
C TYR A 280 11.76 -1.09 20.11
N GLY A 281 12.14 -0.67 18.89
CA GLY A 281 13.18 0.30 18.61
C GLY A 281 12.80 1.76 18.92
N TYR A 282 12.14 2.02 20.05
CA TYR A 282 11.53 3.31 20.38
C TYR A 282 12.51 4.49 20.33
N SER A 283 13.76 4.29 20.72
CA SER A 283 14.78 5.35 20.64
C SER A 283 15.08 5.78 19.21
N GLN A 284 15.04 4.85 18.25
CA GLN A 284 15.21 5.17 16.83
C GLN A 284 13.95 5.83 16.28
N ILE A 285 12.76 5.33 16.63
CA ILE A 285 11.49 5.92 16.24
C ILE A 285 11.42 7.39 16.67
N GLU A 286 11.78 7.71 17.92
CA GLU A 286 11.80 9.08 18.42
C GLU A 286 12.75 9.97 17.61
N LYS A 287 14.00 9.52 17.39
CA LYS A 287 15.02 10.25 16.62
C LYS A 287 14.59 10.50 15.17
N ILE A 288 13.97 9.50 14.54
CA ILE A 288 13.42 9.62 13.19
C ILE A 288 12.29 10.66 13.19
N GLY A 289 11.40 10.61 14.18
CA GLY A 289 10.33 11.57 14.37
C GLY A 289 10.82 13.01 14.48
N GLU A 290 11.85 13.26 15.30
CA GLU A 290 12.46 14.60 15.47
C GLU A 290 12.95 15.16 14.12
N ASN A 291 13.71 14.36 13.38
CA ASN A 291 14.24 14.75 12.08
C ASN A 291 13.12 14.97 11.03
N ALA A 292 12.09 14.12 11.04
CA ALA A 292 10.97 14.23 10.11
C ALA A 292 10.14 15.51 10.34
N ILE A 293 9.87 15.90 11.60
CA ILE A 293 9.14 17.15 11.89
C ILE A 293 9.97 18.40 11.54
N GLU A 294 11.29 18.32 11.51
CA GLU A 294 12.12 19.44 11.05
C GLU A 294 12.04 19.64 9.53
N LYS A 295 11.95 18.53 8.76
CA LYS A 295 12.03 18.55 7.29
C LYS A 295 10.68 18.63 6.58
N ILE A 296 9.68 17.86 7.01
CA ILE A 296 8.39 17.75 6.31
C ILE A 296 7.57 19.01 6.55
N ASP A 297 6.93 19.57 5.52
CA ASP A 297 6.07 20.75 5.70
C ASP A 297 4.92 20.45 6.68
N SER A 298 4.73 21.35 7.64
CA SER A 298 3.62 21.33 8.60
C SER A 298 2.23 21.25 7.99
N LYS A 299 2.05 21.59 6.71
CA LYS A 299 0.78 21.46 5.99
C LYS A 299 0.42 20.03 5.63
N LEU A 300 1.38 19.11 5.57
CA LEU A 300 1.14 17.74 5.13
C LEU A 300 0.62 16.86 6.28
N THR A 301 -0.48 16.15 6.04
CA THR A 301 -1.13 15.29 7.04
C THR A 301 -0.28 14.09 7.44
N ILE A 302 0.59 13.59 6.55
CA ILE A 302 1.54 12.51 6.85
C ILE A 302 2.47 12.85 8.02
N ARG A 303 2.85 14.14 8.17
CA ARG A 303 3.66 14.62 9.29
C ARG A 303 2.96 14.38 10.63
N SER A 304 1.63 14.44 10.67
CA SER A 304 0.88 14.11 11.87
C SER A 304 0.96 12.64 12.22
N LYS A 305 0.83 11.74 11.23
CA LYS A 305 0.97 10.28 11.45
C LYS A 305 2.36 9.94 12.01
N ILE A 306 3.40 10.55 11.43
CA ILE A 306 4.79 10.42 11.89
C ILE A 306 4.95 10.95 13.32
N ALA A 307 4.46 12.16 13.59
CA ALA A 307 4.53 12.75 14.93
C ALA A 307 3.80 11.88 15.97
N LEU A 308 2.63 11.34 15.67
CA LEU A 308 1.91 10.45 16.60
C LEU A 308 2.68 9.15 16.89
N LYS A 309 3.32 8.56 15.88
CA LYS A 309 4.16 7.38 16.08
C LYS A 309 5.37 7.70 16.98
N ALA A 310 5.98 8.88 16.79
CA ALA A 310 7.06 9.37 17.65
C ALA A 310 6.59 9.67 19.08
N ALA A 311 5.42 10.29 19.25
CA ALA A 311 4.81 10.54 20.56
C ALA A 311 4.59 9.25 21.34
N CYS A 312 4.13 8.19 20.66
CA CYS A 312 3.97 6.86 21.24
C CYS A 312 5.32 6.31 21.74
N ALA A 313 6.36 6.38 20.91
CA ALA A 313 7.72 5.97 21.31
C ALA A 313 8.26 6.79 22.50
N SER A 314 8.10 8.11 22.49
CA SER A 314 8.46 8.98 23.61
C SER A 314 7.72 8.63 24.91
N SER A 315 6.47 8.16 24.81
CA SER A 315 5.72 7.66 25.97
C SER A 315 6.40 6.45 26.59
N TYR A 316 6.78 5.44 25.79
CA TYR A 316 7.49 4.25 26.27
C TYR A 316 8.86 4.57 26.87
N LEU A 317 9.50 5.64 26.39
CA LEU A 317 10.79 6.12 26.91
C LEU A 317 10.65 7.04 28.13
N ASN A 318 9.42 7.42 28.52
CA ASN A 318 9.14 8.43 29.56
C ASN A 318 9.74 9.82 29.24
N HIS A 319 9.86 10.16 27.96
CA HIS A 319 10.33 11.46 27.49
C HIS A 319 9.15 12.44 27.35
N THR A 320 8.62 12.92 28.47
CA THR A 320 7.40 13.73 28.52
C THR A 320 7.45 14.96 27.61
N GLU A 321 8.54 15.75 27.65
CA GLU A 321 8.66 16.95 26.81
C GLU A 321 8.53 16.65 25.30
N LYS A 322 9.14 15.55 24.86
CA LYS A 322 9.09 15.11 23.46
C LYS A 322 7.71 14.61 23.08
N LEU A 323 7.05 13.84 23.95
CA LEU A 323 5.67 13.42 23.76
C LEU A 323 4.75 14.64 23.54
N MET A 324 4.91 15.67 24.36
CA MET A 324 4.11 16.88 24.27
C MET A 324 4.37 17.65 22.96
N LEU A 325 5.64 17.79 22.58
CA LEU A 325 6.05 18.37 21.30
C LEU A 325 5.42 17.62 20.11
N PHE A 326 5.49 16.30 20.10
CA PHE A 326 4.94 15.50 19.01
C PHE A 326 3.41 15.53 18.95
N CYS A 327 2.72 15.54 20.09
CA CYS A 327 1.27 15.75 20.12
C CYS A 327 0.89 17.11 19.52
N TRP A 328 1.67 18.16 19.84
CA TRP A 328 1.50 19.48 19.23
C TRP A 328 1.71 19.47 17.72
N GLU A 329 2.80 18.86 17.25
CA GLU A 329 3.10 18.76 15.82
C GLU A 329 2.06 17.93 15.07
N SER A 330 1.50 16.90 15.71
CA SER A 330 0.38 16.13 15.16
C SER A 330 -0.85 17.00 14.92
N PHE A 331 -1.31 17.75 15.93
CA PHE A 331 -2.43 18.68 15.76
C PHE A 331 -2.12 19.76 14.70
N ARG A 332 -0.89 20.27 14.69
CA ARG A 332 -0.45 21.27 13.73
C ARG A 332 -0.48 20.75 12.29
N SER A 333 -0.24 19.46 12.08
CA SER A 333 -0.20 18.85 10.75
C SER A 333 -1.46 18.14 10.31
N ASP A 334 -2.36 17.85 11.24
CA ASP A 334 -3.69 17.31 10.96
C ASP A 334 -4.65 17.81 12.03
N SER A 335 -5.43 18.85 11.71
CA SER A 335 -6.24 19.58 12.70
C SER A 335 -7.58 18.88 12.89
N THR A 336 -7.60 17.84 13.72
CA THR A 336 -8.83 17.10 14.07
C THR A 336 -9.18 17.28 15.55
N VAL A 337 -10.44 17.08 15.91
CA VAL A 337 -10.87 17.06 17.32
C VAL A 337 -10.03 16.05 18.13
N ARG A 338 -9.75 14.88 17.57
CA ARG A 338 -8.94 13.85 18.22
C ARG A 338 -7.51 14.34 18.49
N ASN A 339 -6.86 14.99 17.54
CA ASN A 339 -5.50 15.52 17.73
C ASN A 339 -5.50 16.71 18.70
N LEU A 340 -6.55 17.53 18.71
CA LEU A 340 -6.73 18.60 19.69
C LEU A 340 -6.84 18.05 21.12
N LEU A 341 -7.69 17.05 21.34
CA LEU A 341 -7.92 16.48 22.68
C LEU A 341 -6.64 15.87 23.30
N ARG A 342 -5.70 15.39 22.48
CA ARG A 342 -4.38 14.94 22.97
C ARG A 342 -3.59 16.04 23.67
N LEU A 343 -3.80 17.31 23.29
CA LEU A 343 -3.18 18.47 23.94
C LEU A 343 -3.76 18.77 25.32
N PHE A 344 -4.83 18.08 25.71
CA PHE A 344 -5.47 18.22 27.02
C PHE A 344 -5.31 16.96 27.88
N ALA A 345 -4.47 16.00 27.48
CA ALA A 345 -4.27 14.75 28.21
C ALA A 345 -3.61 14.95 29.60
N THR A 346 -2.84 16.04 29.79
CA THR A 346 -2.31 16.45 31.08
C THR A 346 -2.49 17.95 31.27
N ARG A 347 -2.45 18.39 32.54
CA ARG A 347 -2.51 19.81 32.88
C ARG A 347 -1.39 20.60 32.22
N GLU A 348 -0.18 20.07 32.22
CA GLU A 348 1.00 20.70 31.62
C GLU A 348 0.84 20.88 30.10
N MET A 349 0.35 19.85 29.39
CA MET A 349 0.02 19.96 27.96
C MET A 349 -1.04 21.01 27.68
N ALA A 350 -2.10 21.05 28.48
CA ALA A 350 -3.18 22.00 28.31
C ALA A 350 -2.68 23.45 28.50
N GLU A 351 -1.87 23.69 29.54
CA GLU A 351 -1.30 25.01 29.83
C GLU A 351 -0.32 25.46 28.74
N GLN A 352 0.52 24.56 28.22
CA GLN A 352 1.53 24.90 27.22
C GLN A 352 0.97 25.04 25.79
N TYR A 353 0.10 24.11 25.38
CA TYR A 353 -0.33 23.95 23.98
C TYR A 353 -1.82 24.19 23.75
N GLY A 354 -2.68 24.00 24.75
CA GLY A 354 -4.13 24.21 24.61
C GLY A 354 -4.47 25.64 24.14
N ILE A 355 -3.82 26.66 24.74
CA ILE A 355 -4.00 28.07 24.34
C ILE A 355 -3.41 28.35 22.95
N ARG A 356 -2.35 27.64 22.56
CA ARG A 356 -1.71 27.82 21.24
C ARG A 356 -2.55 27.24 20.12
N ALA A 357 -3.35 26.21 20.41
CA ALA A 357 -4.20 25.55 19.42
C ALA A 357 -5.21 26.53 18.79
N GLU A 358 -5.84 27.40 19.58
CA GLU A 358 -6.76 28.43 19.07
C GLU A 358 -6.10 29.33 18.02
N LYS A 359 -4.90 29.83 18.31
CA LYS A 359 -4.14 30.69 17.39
C LYS A 359 -3.73 29.94 16.12
N ALA A 360 -3.36 28.67 16.26
CA ALA A 360 -2.98 27.83 15.13
C ALA A 360 -4.17 27.49 14.21
N LEU A 361 -5.41 27.47 14.72
CA LEU A 361 -6.60 27.27 13.90
C LEU A 361 -6.90 28.48 13.00
N ALA A 362 -6.57 29.70 13.44
CA ALA A 362 -6.86 30.91 12.69
C ALA A 362 -6.09 31.03 11.36
N SER A 363 -4.93 30.37 11.25
CA SER A 363 -4.08 30.39 10.05
C SER A 363 -4.33 29.24 9.08
N ARG A 364 -5.35 28.40 9.31
CA ARG A 364 -5.61 27.19 8.51
C ARG A 364 -6.47 27.43 7.29
N ILE A 365 -6.22 26.62 6.27
CA ILE A 365 -6.99 26.60 5.05
C ILE A 365 -8.31 25.87 5.33
N LYS A 366 -9.42 26.56 5.07
CA LYS A 366 -10.75 25.96 5.08
C LYS A 366 -11.08 25.46 3.69
N GLY A 367 -11.72 24.31 3.62
CA GLY A 367 -12.17 23.74 2.36
C GLY A 367 -12.69 22.33 2.55
N ASN A 368 -13.21 21.74 1.48
CA ASN A 368 -13.50 20.32 1.47
C ASN A 368 -12.20 19.59 1.07
N PRO A 369 -11.76 18.57 1.82
CA PRO A 369 -10.67 17.71 1.39
C PRO A 369 -11.02 17.13 0.02
N VAL A 370 -10.07 17.12 -0.92
CA VAL A 370 -10.24 16.46 -2.22
C VAL A 370 -10.26 14.95 -1.94
N THR A 371 -11.36 14.30 -2.30
CA THR A 371 -11.59 12.87 -2.01
C THR A 371 -10.82 11.93 -2.95
N SER A 372 -10.30 12.43 -4.09
CA SER A 372 -9.66 11.64 -5.14
C SER A 372 -8.16 11.95 -5.33
N ILE A 373 -7.37 11.97 -4.26
CA ILE A 373 -5.92 12.18 -4.39
C ILE A 373 -5.24 10.83 -4.52
N ARG A 374 -4.68 10.52 -5.71
CA ARG A 374 -3.87 9.30 -5.99
C ARG A 374 -2.51 9.27 -5.26
N ASN A 375 -2.28 10.22 -4.37
CA ASN A 375 -1.06 10.40 -3.59
C ASN A 375 -1.44 10.90 -2.19
N SER A 376 -1.76 9.95 -1.32
CA SER A 376 -2.21 10.22 0.04
C SER A 376 -1.13 10.81 0.95
N GLU A 377 0.16 10.60 0.64
CA GLU A 377 1.27 11.08 1.46
C GLU A 377 1.52 12.59 1.32
N LEU A 378 1.07 13.22 0.22
CA LEU A 378 1.13 14.66 0.00
C LEU A 378 -0.18 15.40 0.33
N ASN A 379 -1.14 14.70 0.97
CA ASN A 379 -2.40 15.30 1.39
C ASN A 379 -2.19 16.47 2.36
N GLN A 380 -2.83 17.59 2.05
CA GLN A 380 -2.78 18.79 2.88
C GLN A 380 -3.84 18.79 3.98
N ASN A 381 -3.50 19.41 5.11
CA ASN A 381 -4.38 19.67 6.24
C ASN A 381 -5.40 20.74 5.86
N ILE A 382 -6.49 20.31 5.22
CA ILE A 382 -7.64 21.15 4.85
C ILE A 382 -8.77 20.84 5.83
N ILE A 383 -9.23 21.87 6.55
CA ILE A 383 -10.27 21.71 7.57
C ILE A 383 -11.62 22.05 6.96
N ASN A 384 -12.54 21.08 6.97
CA ASN A 384 -13.92 21.34 6.55
C ASN A 384 -14.65 22.24 7.56
N ASN A 385 -15.78 22.81 7.15
CA ASN A 385 -16.52 23.76 7.98
C ASN A 385 -17.06 23.15 9.29
N TYR A 386 -17.46 21.88 9.27
CA TYR A 386 -17.96 21.17 10.46
C TYR A 386 -16.86 21.01 11.50
N THR A 387 -15.77 20.34 11.13
CA THR A 387 -14.60 20.13 12.00
C THR A 387 -14.02 21.46 12.48
N TYR A 388 -14.02 22.51 11.65
CA TYR A 388 -13.58 23.84 12.08
C TYR A 388 -14.45 24.39 13.22
N ASN A 389 -15.77 24.22 13.13
CA ASN A 389 -16.69 24.69 14.17
C ASN A 389 -16.60 23.85 15.45
N GLU A 390 -16.43 22.53 15.34
CA GLU A 390 -16.13 21.66 16.48
C GLU A 390 -14.85 22.09 17.19
N LEU A 391 -13.77 22.34 16.44
CA LEU A 391 -12.50 22.78 17.00
C LEU A 391 -12.64 24.11 17.73
N ASN A 392 -13.41 25.07 17.19
CA ASN A 392 -13.72 26.31 17.90
C ASN A 392 -14.49 26.07 19.20
N PHE A 393 -15.34 25.05 19.26
CA PHE A 393 -16.03 24.68 20.48
C PHE A 393 -15.04 24.19 21.54
N TYR A 394 -14.20 23.23 21.19
CA TYR A 394 -13.23 22.64 22.12
C TYR A 394 -12.11 23.60 22.53
N THR A 395 -11.80 24.63 21.74
CA THR A 395 -10.88 25.71 22.14
C THR A 395 -11.57 26.83 22.94
N GLY A 396 -12.87 26.71 23.23
CA GLY A 396 -13.61 27.67 24.07
C GLY A 396 -14.15 28.89 23.34
N ASN A 397 -14.11 28.94 22.01
CA ASN A 397 -14.71 30.02 21.20
C ASN A 397 -16.23 29.84 21.05
N PHE A 398 -16.94 29.75 22.17
CA PHE A 398 -18.39 29.53 22.22
C PHE A 398 -19.17 30.62 21.50
N LYS A 399 -18.64 31.85 21.42
CA LYS A 399 -19.28 32.96 20.70
C LYS A 399 -19.38 32.67 19.20
N ALA A 400 -18.29 32.17 18.58
CA ALA A 400 -18.30 31.81 17.17
C ALA A 400 -19.23 30.63 16.91
N VAL A 401 -19.15 29.59 17.75
CA VAL A 401 -19.99 28.38 17.62
C VAL A 401 -21.47 28.71 17.76
N LYS A 402 -21.84 29.54 18.74
CA LYS A 402 -23.22 30.01 18.93
C LYS A 402 -23.72 30.83 17.74
N ALA A 403 -22.85 31.52 17.02
CA ALA A 403 -23.27 32.29 15.83
C ALA A 403 -23.64 31.36 14.66
N VAL A 404 -22.86 30.29 14.43
CA VAL A 404 -23.10 29.32 13.36
C VAL A 404 -24.15 28.26 13.71
N SER A 405 -24.48 28.12 15.00
CA SER A 405 -25.54 27.22 15.49
C SER A 405 -26.94 27.85 15.49
N LYS A 406 -27.09 29.05 14.93
CA LYS A 406 -28.39 29.70 14.78
C LYS A 406 -29.03 29.28 13.46
N ASN A 407 -30.33 28.98 13.50
CA ASN A 407 -31.08 28.67 12.31
C ASN A 407 -31.11 29.91 11.37
N PRO A 408 -30.67 29.80 10.10
CA PRO A 408 -30.82 30.89 9.14
C PRO A 408 -32.31 31.22 8.92
N SER A 409 -32.63 32.50 8.78
CA SER A 409 -33.99 32.95 8.54
C SER A 409 -34.52 32.39 7.22
N GLY A 410 -35.65 31.68 7.26
CA GLY A 410 -36.34 31.19 6.05
C GLY A 410 -36.02 29.75 5.64
N SER A 411 -35.24 28.99 6.41
CA SER A 411 -35.10 27.55 6.22
C SER A 411 -35.25 26.79 7.55
N LEU A 412 -35.52 25.49 7.47
CA LEU A 412 -35.53 24.64 8.67
C LEU A 412 -34.10 24.41 9.21
N GLY A 413 -33.05 24.59 8.39
CA GLY A 413 -31.65 24.63 8.83
C GLY A 413 -31.01 23.30 9.25
N TRP A 414 -31.64 22.16 8.94
CA TRP A 414 -31.16 20.84 9.39
C TRP A 414 -30.20 20.15 8.44
N SER A 415 -30.39 20.27 7.12
CA SER A 415 -29.55 19.62 6.12
C SER A 415 -28.31 20.46 5.81
N ASN A 416 -27.13 19.84 5.83
CA ASN A 416 -25.84 20.46 5.47
C ASN A 416 -25.44 21.69 6.31
N CYS A 417 -25.97 21.83 7.53
CA CYS A 417 -25.62 22.90 8.48
C CYS A 417 -25.15 22.35 9.84
N PHE A 418 -24.17 23.03 10.45
CA PHE A 418 -23.61 22.68 11.77
C PHE A 418 -24.61 22.86 12.95
N VAL A 419 -25.82 23.35 12.71
CA VAL A 419 -26.80 23.72 13.74
C VAL A 419 -27.12 22.54 14.67
N GLY A 420 -27.38 21.35 14.10
CA GLY A 420 -27.69 20.15 14.88
C GLY A 420 -26.56 19.74 15.81
N GLU A 421 -25.34 19.62 15.28
CA GLU A 421 -24.14 19.27 16.05
C GLU A 421 -23.81 20.31 17.11
N GLY A 422 -23.86 21.60 16.76
CA GLY A 422 -23.57 22.69 17.68
C GLY A 422 -24.52 22.73 18.89
N ILE A 423 -25.83 22.52 18.66
CA ILE A 423 -26.81 22.41 19.76
C ILE A 423 -26.48 21.21 20.64
N CYS A 424 -26.19 20.04 20.05
CA CYS A 424 -25.83 18.84 20.81
C CYS A 424 -24.57 19.07 21.67
N LEU A 425 -23.53 19.71 21.13
CA LEU A 425 -22.31 20.05 21.87
C LEU A 425 -22.60 20.96 23.08
N PHE A 426 -23.41 22.01 22.91
CA PHE A 426 -23.79 22.87 24.03
C PHE A 426 -24.64 22.13 25.07
N LEU A 427 -25.56 21.26 24.65
CA LEU A 427 -26.36 20.45 25.58
C LEU A 427 -25.48 19.52 26.42
N LEU A 428 -24.49 18.87 25.80
CA LEU A 428 -23.55 18.00 26.51
C LEU A 428 -22.63 18.80 27.45
N TYR A 429 -22.20 19.99 27.07
CA TYR A 429 -21.36 20.84 27.92
C TYR A 429 -22.11 21.39 29.14
N LEU A 430 -23.41 21.63 29.01
CA LEU A 430 -24.29 22.08 30.10
C LEU A 430 -24.84 20.90 30.95
N PHE A 431 -24.50 19.66 30.60
CA PHE A 431 -24.96 18.50 31.34
C PHE A 431 -24.16 18.36 32.64
N GLU A 432 -24.84 18.47 33.78
CA GLU A 432 -24.20 18.53 35.10
C GLU A 432 -24.09 17.17 35.81
N ASP A 433 -24.90 16.17 35.42
CA ASP A 433 -24.92 14.89 36.10
C ASP A 433 -23.66 14.06 35.78
N ALA A 434 -23.15 13.34 36.78
CA ALA A 434 -21.95 12.50 36.63
C ALA A 434 -22.13 11.31 35.67
N VAL A 435 -23.38 10.89 35.41
CA VAL A 435 -23.70 9.77 34.53
C VAL A 435 -24.70 10.23 33.47
N PRO A 436 -24.41 10.02 32.16
CA PRO A 436 -25.32 10.43 31.11
C PRO A 436 -26.63 9.65 31.16
N SER A 437 -27.75 10.39 31.20
CA SER A 437 -29.10 9.83 31.05
C SER A 437 -29.26 9.14 29.69
N LYS A 438 -30.33 8.34 29.50
CA LYS A 438 -30.64 7.76 28.19
C LYS A 438 -30.71 8.81 27.08
N ALA A 439 -31.25 10.00 27.38
CA ALA A 439 -31.32 11.11 26.46
C ALA A 439 -29.94 11.71 26.18
N ALA A 440 -29.12 11.95 27.22
CA ALA A 440 -27.76 12.46 27.04
C ALA A 440 -26.87 11.49 26.24
N LYS A 441 -27.01 10.17 26.47
CA LYS A 441 -26.36 9.13 25.67
C LYS A 441 -26.80 9.17 24.21
N ALA A 442 -28.09 9.35 23.95
CA ALA A 442 -28.61 9.48 22.58
C ALA A 442 -28.04 10.72 21.87
N VAL A 443 -27.95 11.86 22.56
CA VAL A 443 -27.36 13.11 22.05
C VAL A 443 -25.85 12.94 21.78
N ALA A 444 -25.13 12.29 22.68
CA ALA A 444 -23.70 11.99 22.48
C ALA A 444 -23.48 11.07 21.27
N ASN A 445 -24.30 10.02 21.13
CA ASN A 445 -24.24 9.11 20.00
C ASN A 445 -24.54 9.82 18.66
N SER A 446 -25.48 10.77 18.64
CA SER A 446 -25.83 11.50 17.40
C SER A 446 -24.72 12.38 16.84
N ILE A 447 -23.69 12.67 17.64
CA ILE A 447 -22.51 13.45 17.20
C ILE A 447 -21.20 12.63 17.29
N GLY A 448 -21.30 11.30 17.22
CA GLY A 448 -20.14 10.42 17.04
C GLY A 448 -19.45 9.94 18.33
N PHE A 449 -20.03 10.14 19.52
CA PHE A 449 -19.55 9.53 20.77
C PHE A 449 -20.14 8.13 21.02
N SER A 450 -20.23 7.30 19.98
CA SER A 450 -20.70 5.91 20.11
C SER A 450 -19.68 5.09 20.92
N GLY A 451 -20.08 4.64 22.12
CA GLY A 451 -19.23 3.76 22.95
C GLY A 451 -19.03 4.17 24.40
N LEU A 452 -19.75 5.17 24.92
CA LEU A 452 -19.86 5.39 26.37
C LEU A 452 -20.69 4.26 27.03
N GLN A 453 -20.10 3.07 27.13
CA GLN A 453 -20.60 2.03 28.03
C GLN A 453 -20.25 2.38 29.47
#